data_AF-A0A2V5UVQ3-F1
#
_entry.id   AF-A0A2V5UVQ3-F1
#
_cell.length_a   1.000
_cell.length_b   1.000
_cell.length_c   1.000
_cell.angle_alpha   90.00
_cell.angle_beta   90.00
_cell.angle_gamma   90.00
#
_symmetry.space_group_name_H-M   'P 1'
#
loop_
_entity.id
_entity.type
_entity.pdbx_description
1 polymer ?
#
loop_
_entity_poly.entity_id
_entity_poly.type
_entity_poly.pdbx_seq_one_letter_code
_entity_poly.pdbx_strand_id
1 'polypeptide(L)'
;MHPGLRERFNADFTPEKYAALVRCLNETEKWPADFRISETPVFLTRDFTDEVTGAANAIVALTRAPEFMQHAAAALPKGLEVPNESAHPNFLVVDFAICTEGNRLVPRLIELQAFPSLFGFQLLLLGCVRKAYPAIPRNWTSSFGGIKDEAYLDLLQRTIIDDSAPENVVLLEIEPEKQKTRIDFAATETLLGIRPVCVTKIKKRGRQLFYDGDSGEVRIERVYNRVIFDELIRRPDLNLPF
;
A
#
# COMPACT_ATOMS: atom_id res chain seq x y z
N MET A 1 24.32 1.05 4.32
CA MET A 1 23.51 0.35 5.34
C MET A 1 24.10 0.65 6.71
N HIS A 2 23.29 0.80 7.75
CA HIS A 2 23.76 1.12 9.10
C HIS A 2 24.52 -0.06 9.73
N PRO A 3 25.85 -0.03 9.81
CA PRO A 3 26.66 -1.22 10.09
C PRO A 3 26.43 -1.76 11.51
N GLY A 4 26.47 -0.91 12.53
CA GLY A 4 26.31 -1.37 13.92
C GLY A 4 24.92 -1.94 14.24
N LEU A 5 23.89 -1.56 13.48
CA LEU A 5 22.54 -2.12 13.68
C LEU A 5 22.37 -3.43 12.93
N ARG A 6 22.97 -3.54 11.73
CA ARG A 6 23.08 -4.80 10.99
C ARG A 6 23.80 -5.86 11.83
N GLU A 7 24.96 -5.54 12.40
CA GLU A 7 25.72 -6.45 13.26
C GLU A 7 24.91 -6.89 14.48
N ARG A 8 24.26 -5.93 15.18
CA ARG A 8 23.41 -6.24 16.32
C ARG A 8 22.24 -7.15 15.97
N PHE A 9 21.57 -6.89 14.85
CA PHE A 9 20.49 -7.75 14.37
C PHE A 9 20.99 -9.15 14.06
N ASN A 10 22.10 -9.27 13.33
CA ASN A 10 22.66 -10.57 12.95
C ASN A 10 23.08 -11.41 14.16
N ALA A 11 23.64 -10.77 15.19
CA ALA A 11 24.04 -11.45 16.43
C ALA A 11 22.84 -11.96 17.26
N ASP A 12 21.70 -11.30 17.16
CA ASP A 12 20.47 -11.64 17.88
C ASP A 12 19.52 -12.53 17.06
N PHE A 13 19.69 -12.59 15.74
CA PHE A 13 18.80 -13.33 14.85
C PHE A 13 18.84 -14.84 15.11
N THR A 14 17.68 -15.48 15.11
CA THR A 14 17.55 -16.94 15.11
C THR A 14 16.42 -17.38 14.19
N PRO A 15 16.45 -18.61 13.64
CA PRO A 15 15.35 -19.18 12.87
C PRO A 15 14.01 -19.16 13.62
N GLU A 16 14.02 -19.31 14.94
CA GLU A 16 12.82 -19.29 15.78
C GLU A 16 12.18 -17.89 15.82
N LYS A 17 12.99 -16.82 15.81
CA LYS A 17 12.47 -15.44 15.72
C LYS A 17 11.86 -15.16 14.36
N TYR A 18 12.48 -15.67 13.29
CA TYR A 18 11.86 -15.59 11.96
C TYR A 18 10.56 -16.40 11.87
N ALA A 19 10.52 -17.61 12.43
CA ALA A 19 9.29 -18.39 12.52
C ALA A 19 8.21 -17.66 13.34
N ALA A 20 8.59 -16.91 14.38
CA ALA A 20 7.67 -16.07 15.14
C ALA A 20 7.14 -14.88 14.33
N LEU A 21 7.96 -14.24 13.49
CA LEU A 21 7.51 -13.21 12.55
C LEU A 21 6.47 -13.76 11.57
N VAL A 22 6.79 -14.88 10.90
CA VAL A 22 5.91 -15.52 9.93
C VAL A 22 4.60 -15.95 10.58
N ARG A 23 4.68 -16.55 11.78
CA ARG A 23 3.49 -16.92 12.55
C ARG A 23 2.63 -15.70 12.91
N CYS A 24 3.24 -14.62 13.40
CA CYS A 24 2.53 -13.38 13.71
C CYS A 24 1.72 -12.89 12.50
N LEU A 25 2.34 -12.83 11.32
CA LEU A 25 1.66 -12.39 10.09
C LEU A 25 0.51 -13.31 9.69
N ASN A 26 0.72 -14.61 9.74
CA ASN A 26 -0.25 -15.59 9.25
C ASN A 26 -1.43 -15.84 10.21
N GLU A 27 -1.29 -15.44 11.48
CA GLU A 27 -2.33 -15.64 12.51
C GLU A 27 -3.04 -14.34 12.93
N THR A 28 -2.54 -13.16 12.53
CA THR A 28 -3.14 -11.89 12.96
C THR A 28 -4.42 -11.57 12.19
N GLU A 29 -4.45 -11.85 10.89
CA GLU A 29 -5.55 -11.47 10.00
C GLU A 29 -6.31 -12.68 9.48
N LYS A 30 -7.53 -12.46 8.96
CA LYS A 30 -8.37 -13.54 8.39
C LYS A 30 -7.73 -14.29 7.21
N TRP A 31 -6.73 -13.68 6.55
CA TRP A 31 -5.98 -14.30 5.46
C TRP A 31 -4.48 -14.24 5.72
N PRO A 32 -3.73 -15.32 5.42
CA PRO A 32 -2.29 -15.36 5.61
C PRO A 32 -1.53 -14.61 4.50
N ALA A 33 -0.23 -14.46 4.66
CA ALA A 33 0.63 -13.99 3.59
C ALA A 33 0.87 -15.12 2.57
N ASP A 34 0.38 -14.94 1.33
CA ASP A 34 0.59 -15.90 0.23
C ASP A 34 1.90 -15.64 -0.55
N PHE A 35 2.82 -14.92 0.07
CA PHE A 35 4.14 -14.57 -0.46
C PHE A 35 5.20 -14.67 0.63
N ARG A 36 6.47 -14.74 0.20
CA ARG A 36 7.59 -14.89 1.12
C ARG A 36 7.86 -13.59 1.86
N ILE A 37 8.11 -13.71 3.16
CA ILE A 37 8.50 -12.60 4.02
C ILE A 37 10.01 -12.63 4.16
N SER A 38 10.66 -11.47 4.00
CA SER A 38 12.09 -11.38 4.26
C SER A 38 12.35 -11.61 5.75
N GLU A 39 13.30 -12.47 6.06
CA GLU A 39 13.76 -12.75 7.43
C GLU A 39 14.47 -11.56 8.08
N THR A 40 14.83 -10.54 7.30
CA THR A 40 15.57 -9.39 7.80
C THR A 40 15.11 -8.08 7.17
N PRO A 41 14.97 -7.01 7.97
CA PRO A 41 14.71 -5.68 7.44
C PRO A 41 16.00 -5.07 6.85
N VAL A 42 15.85 -3.96 6.14
CA VAL A 42 16.96 -3.09 5.72
C VAL A 42 17.20 -1.99 6.76
N PHE A 43 18.46 -1.72 7.11
CA PHE A 43 18.83 -0.64 8.02
C PHE A 43 19.51 0.48 7.24
N LEU A 44 18.77 1.53 6.94
CA LEU A 44 19.27 2.68 6.18
C LEU A 44 20.06 3.62 7.11
N THR A 45 21.11 4.24 6.59
CA THR A 45 21.79 5.34 7.29
C THR A 45 20.97 6.61 7.13
N ARG A 46 21.23 7.62 7.99
CA ARG A 46 20.61 8.94 7.85
C ARG A 46 20.91 9.54 6.47
N ASP A 47 22.18 9.55 6.06
CA ASP A 47 22.59 10.13 4.77
C ASP A 47 21.85 9.49 3.58
N PHE A 48 21.74 8.15 3.55
CA PHE A 48 21.03 7.47 2.47
C PHE A 48 19.51 7.76 2.53
N THR A 49 18.96 7.84 3.75
CA THR A 49 17.55 8.19 3.96
C THR A 49 17.24 9.60 3.46
N ASP A 50 18.09 10.57 3.78
CA ASP A 50 17.94 11.96 3.35
C ASP A 50 18.06 12.05 1.81
N GLU A 51 18.97 11.30 1.20
CA GLU A 51 19.14 11.25 -0.27
C GLU A 51 17.92 10.64 -0.97
N VAL A 52 17.43 9.47 -0.53
CA VAL A 52 16.30 8.80 -1.18
C VAL A 52 14.98 9.54 -0.98
N THR A 53 14.76 10.12 0.21
CA THR A 53 13.55 10.92 0.48
C THR A 53 13.59 12.26 -0.25
N GLY A 54 14.77 12.89 -0.37
CA GLY A 54 14.96 14.08 -1.20
C GLY A 54 14.64 13.80 -2.67
N ALA A 55 15.14 12.69 -3.23
CA ALA A 55 14.83 12.27 -4.59
C ALA A 55 13.34 11.98 -4.78
N ALA A 56 12.71 11.23 -3.86
CA ALA A 56 11.28 10.94 -3.90
C ALA A 56 10.44 12.24 -3.90
N ASN A 57 10.73 13.16 -2.98
CA ASN A 57 10.02 14.44 -2.87
C ASN A 57 10.18 15.31 -4.13
N ALA A 58 11.37 15.32 -4.74
CA ALA A 58 11.60 16.03 -5.99
C ALA A 58 10.76 15.45 -7.13
N ILE A 59 10.67 14.12 -7.24
CA ILE A 59 9.85 13.46 -8.25
C ILE A 59 8.36 13.72 -8.02
N VAL A 60 7.89 13.60 -6.77
CA VAL A 60 6.50 13.94 -6.41
C VAL A 60 6.17 15.38 -6.80
N ALA A 61 7.07 16.33 -6.56
CA ALA A 61 6.88 17.72 -6.96
C ALA A 61 6.73 17.88 -8.48
N LEU A 62 7.55 17.16 -9.27
CA LEU A 62 7.43 17.17 -10.74
C LEU A 62 6.09 16.61 -11.22
N THR A 63 5.59 15.52 -10.61
CA THR A 63 4.29 14.94 -10.98
C THR A 63 3.09 15.83 -10.68
N ARG A 64 3.28 16.87 -9.84
CA ARG A 64 2.24 17.84 -9.47
C ARG A 64 2.30 19.14 -10.27
N ALA A 65 3.30 19.27 -11.15
CA ALA A 65 3.44 20.43 -12.01
C ALA A 65 2.37 20.41 -13.12
N PRO A 66 1.76 21.55 -13.49
CA PRO A 66 0.78 21.61 -14.58
C PRO A 66 1.31 21.04 -15.91
N GLU A 67 2.60 21.20 -16.18
CA GLU A 67 3.29 20.69 -17.36
C GLU A 67 3.27 19.15 -17.41
N PHE A 68 3.39 18.49 -16.26
CA PHE A 68 3.31 17.03 -16.18
C PHE A 68 1.95 16.53 -16.67
N MET A 69 0.86 17.17 -16.25
CA MET A 69 -0.50 16.79 -16.67
C MET A 69 -0.68 16.91 -18.19
N GLN A 70 -0.12 17.96 -18.80
CA GLN A 70 -0.18 18.15 -20.26
C GLN A 70 0.57 17.04 -21.00
N HIS A 71 1.75 16.65 -20.50
CA HIS A 71 2.54 15.58 -21.11
C HIS A 71 1.92 14.20 -20.88
N ALA A 72 1.42 13.93 -19.68
CA ALA A 72 0.81 12.65 -19.31
C ALA A 72 -0.48 12.37 -20.09
N ALA A 73 -1.29 13.40 -20.38
CA ALA A 73 -2.53 13.26 -21.12
C ALA A 73 -2.34 12.62 -22.51
N ALA A 74 -1.22 12.92 -23.19
CA ALA A 74 -0.91 12.33 -24.49
C ALA A 74 -0.46 10.86 -24.43
N ALA A 75 -0.08 10.37 -23.24
CA ALA A 75 0.34 8.99 -23.01
C ALA A 75 -0.81 8.07 -22.58
N LEU A 76 -2.00 8.62 -22.29
CA LEU A 76 -3.17 7.83 -21.91
C LEU A 76 -3.68 7.01 -23.10
N PRO A 77 -3.82 5.67 -22.96
CA PRO A 77 -4.45 4.86 -23.98
C PRO A 77 -5.91 5.29 -24.20
N LYS A 78 -6.34 5.29 -25.46
CA LYS A 78 -7.73 5.60 -25.83
C LYS A 78 -8.70 4.66 -25.12
N GLY A 79 -9.74 5.23 -24.52
CA GLY A 79 -10.79 4.49 -23.81
C GLY A 79 -10.44 4.17 -22.35
N LEU A 80 -9.26 4.57 -21.86
CA LEU A 80 -8.87 4.45 -20.45
C LEU A 80 -8.89 5.80 -19.70
N GLU A 81 -9.48 6.83 -20.31
CA GLU A 81 -9.65 8.13 -19.67
C GLU A 81 -10.66 8.02 -18.51
N VAL A 82 -10.27 8.47 -17.31
CA VAL A 82 -11.19 8.50 -16.16
C VAL A 82 -11.79 9.90 -16.03
N PRO A 83 -13.12 10.06 -16.06
CA PRO A 83 -13.73 11.38 -15.91
C PRO A 83 -13.65 11.85 -14.45
N ASN A 84 -13.43 13.15 -14.27
CA ASN A 84 -13.35 13.81 -12.95
C ASN A 84 -12.22 13.28 -12.05
N GLU A 85 -11.05 13.01 -12.63
CA GLU A 85 -9.83 12.73 -11.88
C GLU A 85 -9.50 13.87 -10.89
N SER A 86 -8.87 13.51 -9.77
CA SER A 86 -8.36 14.49 -8.81
C SER A 86 -7.18 15.27 -9.39
N ALA A 87 -6.96 16.49 -8.89
CA ALA A 87 -5.86 17.35 -9.36
C ALA A 87 -4.46 16.74 -9.14
N HIS A 88 -4.33 15.79 -8.22
CA HIS A 88 -3.14 14.99 -7.98
C HIS A 88 -3.57 13.61 -7.45
N PRO A 89 -2.72 12.58 -7.55
CA PRO A 89 -3.04 11.29 -6.96
C PRO A 89 -3.11 11.39 -5.43
N ASN A 90 -3.99 10.59 -4.83
CA ASN A 90 -4.08 10.43 -3.37
C ASN A 90 -2.95 9.53 -2.82
N PHE A 91 -2.46 8.61 -3.66
CA PHE A 91 -1.38 7.69 -3.35
C PHE A 91 -0.33 7.75 -4.45
N LEU A 92 0.93 7.81 -4.06
CA LEU A 92 2.06 7.76 -4.98
C LEU A 92 3.19 6.99 -4.33
N VAL A 93 3.71 6.02 -5.06
CA VAL A 93 4.84 5.18 -4.65
C VAL A 93 5.97 5.43 -5.64
N VAL A 94 7.17 5.62 -5.10
CA VAL A 94 8.40 5.81 -5.87
C VAL A 94 9.37 4.72 -5.46
N ASP A 95 9.66 3.83 -6.39
CA ASP A 95 10.46 2.65 -6.13
C ASP A 95 11.91 2.90 -6.51
N PHE A 96 12.82 2.65 -5.57
CA PHE A 96 14.25 2.81 -5.75
C PHE A 96 14.98 1.48 -5.54
N ALA A 97 15.89 1.16 -6.44
CA ALA A 97 16.95 0.20 -6.17
C ALA A 97 18.06 0.87 -5.35
N ILE A 98 18.68 0.11 -4.45
CA ILE A 98 19.90 0.50 -3.76
C ILE A 98 21.10 -0.03 -4.55
N CYS A 99 21.83 0.87 -5.19
CA CYS A 99 22.99 0.55 -6.02
C CYS A 99 24.30 0.98 -5.34
N THR A 100 25.43 0.54 -5.88
CA THR A 100 26.76 0.91 -5.41
C THR A 100 27.47 1.77 -6.45
N GLU A 101 27.99 2.92 -6.02
CA GLU A 101 28.87 3.77 -6.82
C GLU A 101 30.15 4.06 -6.05
N GLY A 102 31.27 3.49 -6.52
CA GLY A 102 32.51 3.43 -5.75
C GLY A 102 32.27 2.73 -4.40
N ASN A 103 32.51 3.45 -3.31
CA ASN A 103 32.32 2.94 -1.94
C ASN A 103 31.02 3.43 -1.28
N ARG A 104 30.09 4.04 -2.05
CA ARG A 104 28.82 4.57 -1.53
C ARG A 104 27.62 3.80 -2.07
N LEU A 105 26.57 3.75 -1.27
CA LEU A 105 25.24 3.34 -1.72
C LEU A 105 24.50 4.55 -2.28
N VAL A 106 23.79 4.37 -3.39
CA VAL A 106 23.00 5.41 -4.06
C VAL A 106 21.62 4.87 -4.46
N PRO A 107 20.54 5.67 -4.35
CA PRO A 107 19.23 5.29 -4.87
C PRO A 107 19.19 5.45 -6.39
N ARG A 108 18.59 4.47 -7.08
CA ARG A 108 18.32 4.53 -8.53
C ARG A 108 16.84 4.27 -8.75
N LEU A 109 16.17 5.22 -9.41
CA LEU A 109 14.74 5.12 -9.71
C LEU A 109 14.48 3.88 -10.56
N ILE A 110 13.50 3.08 -10.15
CA ILE A 110 13.00 1.92 -10.89
C ILE A 110 11.67 2.28 -11.53
N GLU A 111 10.70 2.66 -10.71
CA GLU A 111 9.35 2.94 -11.19
C GLU A 111 8.59 3.94 -10.31
N LEU A 112 7.48 4.42 -10.86
CA LEU A 112 6.55 5.38 -10.29
C LEU A 112 5.15 4.82 -10.47
N GLN A 113 4.39 4.69 -9.39
CA GLN A 113 3.03 4.16 -9.44
C GLN A 113 2.09 4.93 -8.52
N ALA A 114 0.90 5.25 -9.02
CA ALA A 114 -0.18 5.84 -8.23
C ALA A 114 -1.20 4.77 -7.76
N PHE A 115 -0.75 3.52 -7.62
CA PHE A 115 -1.59 2.38 -7.26
C PHE A 115 -1.48 2.11 -5.74
N PRO A 116 -2.60 2.09 -5.00
CA PRO A 116 -2.52 2.11 -3.55
C PRO A 116 -2.41 0.70 -2.94
N SER A 117 -1.24 0.08 -3.05
CA SER A 117 -1.00 -1.29 -2.61
C SER A 117 -0.20 -1.42 -1.31
N LEU A 118 -0.57 -2.39 -0.46
CA LEU A 118 0.20 -2.86 0.71
C LEU A 118 0.30 -1.91 1.91
N PHE A 119 -0.42 -0.79 1.93
CA PHE A 119 -0.37 0.19 3.03
C PHE A 119 -0.83 -0.39 4.38
N GLY A 120 -1.85 -1.24 4.41
CA GLY A 120 -2.31 -1.91 5.63
C GLY A 120 -1.35 -3.01 6.05
N PHE A 121 -0.92 -3.84 5.09
CA PHE A 121 0.05 -4.91 5.32
C PHE A 121 1.40 -4.40 5.85
N GLN A 122 1.90 -3.27 5.35
CA GLN A 122 3.18 -2.70 5.82
C GLN A 122 3.14 -2.31 7.30
N LEU A 123 2.03 -1.76 7.78
CA LEU A 123 1.87 -1.42 9.21
C LEU A 123 1.76 -2.68 10.07
N LEU A 124 1.00 -3.69 9.62
CA LEU A 124 0.94 -5.00 10.25
C LEU A 124 2.34 -5.65 10.34
N LEU A 125 3.08 -5.65 9.24
CA LEU A 125 4.44 -6.18 9.17
C LEU A 125 5.38 -5.47 10.15
N LEU A 126 5.33 -4.14 10.22
CA LEU A 126 6.13 -3.37 11.17
C LEU A 126 5.83 -3.79 12.63
N GLY A 127 4.56 -3.97 12.96
CA GLY A 127 4.12 -4.47 14.27
C GLY A 127 4.68 -5.86 14.58
N CYS A 128 4.58 -6.81 13.65
CA CYS A 128 5.11 -8.17 13.82
C CYS A 128 6.64 -8.20 13.89
N VAL A 129 7.35 -7.40 13.09
CA VAL A 129 8.82 -7.24 13.12
C VAL A 129 9.28 -6.76 14.50
N ARG A 130 8.62 -5.74 15.07
CA ARG A 130 8.95 -5.23 16.41
C ARG A 130 8.74 -6.26 17.53
N LYS A 131 7.73 -7.12 17.38
CA LYS A 131 7.48 -8.24 18.32
C LYS A 131 8.54 -9.34 18.20
N ALA A 132 8.90 -9.72 16.97
CA ALA A 132 9.81 -10.81 16.69
C ALA A 132 11.30 -10.46 16.96
N TYR A 133 11.69 -9.20 16.73
CA TYR A 133 13.09 -8.77 16.75
C TYR A 133 13.32 -7.63 17.76
N PRO A 134 13.44 -7.93 19.07
CA PRO A 134 13.72 -6.93 20.10
C PRO A 134 15.08 -6.24 19.94
N ALA A 135 16.00 -6.84 19.17
CA ALA A 135 17.25 -6.20 18.76
C ALA A 135 17.07 -5.01 17.81
N ILE A 136 15.87 -4.71 17.31
CA ILE A 136 15.58 -3.46 16.60
C ILE A 136 15.12 -2.41 17.63
N PRO A 137 15.80 -1.26 17.78
CA PRO A 137 15.37 -0.25 18.73
C PRO A 137 13.94 0.26 18.40
N ARG A 138 13.11 0.48 19.41
CA ARG A 138 11.70 0.89 19.23
C ARG A 138 11.53 2.22 18.49
N ASN A 139 12.53 3.09 18.51
CA ASN A 139 12.51 4.38 17.80
C ASN A 139 12.89 4.26 16.32
N TRP A 140 13.31 3.09 15.85
CA TRP A 140 13.46 2.81 14.42
C TRP A 140 12.10 2.42 13.84
N THR A 141 11.77 3.00 12.69
CA THR A 141 10.51 2.80 11.99
C THR A 141 10.77 2.67 10.50
N SER A 142 9.83 2.06 9.76
CA SER A 142 9.83 2.03 8.31
C SER A 142 9.37 3.36 7.69
N SER A 143 8.82 4.27 8.49
CA SER A 143 8.24 5.51 8.00
C SER A 143 9.24 6.68 8.03
N PHE A 144 9.30 7.44 6.94
CA PHE A 144 10.15 8.62 6.82
C PHE A 144 9.54 9.86 7.49
N GLY A 145 10.35 10.89 7.75
CA GLY A 145 9.87 12.16 8.31
C GLY A 145 9.40 12.10 9.77
N GLY A 146 9.61 10.96 10.47
CA GLY A 146 9.28 10.81 11.88
C GLY A 146 7.81 10.49 12.18
N ILE A 147 7.01 10.23 11.15
CA ILE A 147 5.61 9.81 11.32
C ILE A 147 5.55 8.54 12.18
N LYS A 148 4.64 8.57 13.16
CA LYS A 148 4.37 7.47 14.08
C LYS A 148 3.20 6.64 13.57
N ASP A 149 3.04 5.45 14.12
CA ASP A 149 2.02 4.49 13.72
C ASP A 149 0.62 5.12 13.75
N GLU A 150 0.29 5.87 14.80
CA GLU A 150 -1.01 6.55 14.96
C GLU A 150 -1.21 7.61 13.87
N ALA A 151 -0.21 8.47 13.65
CA ALA A 151 -0.28 9.50 12.62
C ALA A 151 -0.34 8.93 11.20
N TYR A 152 0.26 7.75 10.98
CA TYR A 152 0.14 7.01 9.72
C TYR A 152 -1.27 6.48 9.52
N LEU A 153 -1.87 5.91 10.57
CA LEU A 153 -3.25 5.43 10.53
C LEU A 153 -4.23 6.59 10.30
N ASP A 154 -4.05 7.72 10.99
CA ASP A 154 -4.84 8.94 10.79
C ASP A 154 -4.77 9.44 9.34
N LEU A 155 -3.57 9.39 8.74
CA LEU A 155 -3.36 9.78 7.35
C LEU A 155 -4.09 8.84 6.38
N LEU A 156 -4.04 7.52 6.62
CA LEU A 156 -4.79 6.55 5.81
C LEU A 156 -6.30 6.74 5.96
N GLN A 157 -6.80 6.90 7.20
CA GLN A 157 -8.22 7.11 7.48
C GLN A 157 -8.73 8.38 6.79
N ARG A 158 -8.02 9.50 6.95
CA ARG A 158 -8.37 10.77 6.28
C ARG A 158 -8.37 10.63 4.76
N THR A 159 -7.42 9.90 4.18
CA THR A 159 -7.29 9.78 2.72
C THR A 159 -8.37 8.87 2.14
N ILE A 160 -8.63 7.73 2.80
CA ILE A 160 -9.51 6.68 2.29
C ILE A 160 -10.97 6.94 2.67
N ILE A 161 -11.23 7.20 3.95
CA ILE A 161 -12.58 7.33 4.51
C ILE A 161 -13.07 8.77 4.49
N ASP A 162 -12.21 9.72 4.87
CA ASP A 162 -12.56 11.14 4.97
C ASP A 162 -13.80 11.35 5.88
N ASP A 163 -14.83 12.07 5.43
CA ASP A 163 -16.06 12.32 6.19
C ASP A 163 -17.17 11.25 6.00
N SER A 164 -16.92 10.17 5.25
CA SER A 164 -17.90 9.09 5.03
C SER A 164 -17.93 8.11 6.21
N ALA A 165 -19.07 7.44 6.43
CA ALA A 165 -19.11 6.30 7.34
C ALA A 165 -18.34 5.11 6.73
N PRO A 166 -17.60 4.30 7.52
CA PRO A 166 -16.79 3.20 6.99
C PRO A 166 -17.58 2.21 6.12
N GLU A 167 -18.84 1.92 6.45
CA GLU A 167 -19.71 1.06 5.64
C GLU A 167 -20.03 1.65 4.26
N ASN A 168 -19.94 2.96 4.08
CA ASN A 168 -20.11 3.63 2.79
C ASN A 168 -18.82 3.68 1.97
N VAL A 169 -17.73 3.10 2.46
CA VAL A 169 -16.42 3.06 1.80
C VAL A 169 -16.04 1.60 1.53
N VAL A 170 -15.73 1.29 0.27
CA VAL A 170 -15.33 -0.07 -0.12
C VAL A 170 -13.90 -0.11 -0.63
N LEU A 171 -13.18 -1.16 -0.28
CA LEU A 171 -11.96 -1.55 -0.96
C LEU A 171 -12.36 -2.41 -2.17
N LEU A 172 -12.29 -1.82 -3.37
CA LEU A 172 -12.78 -2.46 -4.59
C LEU A 172 -11.67 -3.25 -5.28
N GLU A 173 -11.92 -4.52 -5.59
CA GLU A 173 -10.95 -5.40 -6.25
C GLU A 173 -11.66 -6.45 -7.15
N ILE A 174 -10.91 -7.15 -8.00
CA ILE A 174 -11.35 -8.37 -8.67
C ILE A 174 -11.10 -9.56 -7.74
N GLU A 175 -12.17 -10.21 -7.28
CA GLU A 175 -12.11 -11.45 -6.48
C GLU A 175 -11.09 -11.34 -5.32
N PRO A 176 -11.29 -10.40 -4.37
CA PRO A 176 -10.28 -10.03 -3.36
C PRO A 176 -9.71 -11.22 -2.58
N GLU A 177 -10.52 -12.26 -2.36
CA GLU A 177 -10.14 -13.49 -1.66
C GLU A 177 -9.13 -14.36 -2.41
N LYS A 178 -8.98 -14.15 -3.72
CA LYS A 178 -8.05 -14.88 -4.61
C LYS A 178 -6.74 -14.14 -4.86
N GLN A 179 -6.65 -12.87 -4.46
CA GLN A 179 -5.48 -12.05 -4.71
C GLN A 179 -4.30 -12.46 -3.81
N LYS A 180 -3.08 -12.48 -4.35
CA LYS A 180 -1.86 -12.81 -3.58
C LYS A 180 -1.61 -11.84 -2.42
N THR A 181 -2.07 -10.61 -2.56
CA THR A 181 -1.92 -9.55 -1.56
C THR A 181 -3.13 -9.45 -0.63
N ARG A 182 -4.01 -10.45 -0.58
CA ARG A 182 -5.26 -10.38 0.20
C ARG A 182 -5.08 -10.07 1.69
N ILE A 183 -3.94 -10.46 2.29
CA ILE A 183 -3.59 -10.06 3.67
C ILE A 183 -3.63 -8.53 3.87
N ASP A 184 -3.28 -7.75 2.85
CA ASP A 184 -3.36 -6.28 2.90
C ASP A 184 -4.82 -5.80 3.00
N PHE A 185 -5.73 -6.48 2.31
CA PHE A 185 -7.16 -6.16 2.37
C PHE A 185 -7.74 -6.50 3.75
N ALA A 186 -7.32 -7.63 4.33
CA ALA A 186 -7.69 -8.00 5.69
C ALA A 186 -7.14 -7.00 6.72
N ALA A 187 -5.85 -6.64 6.62
CA ALA A 187 -5.25 -5.64 7.48
C ALA A 187 -5.94 -4.27 7.33
N THR A 188 -6.28 -3.86 6.11
CA THR A 188 -6.99 -2.60 5.85
C THR A 188 -8.40 -2.63 6.46
N GLU A 189 -9.12 -3.74 6.36
CA GLU A 189 -10.43 -3.92 7.00
C GLU A 189 -10.32 -3.85 8.53
N THR A 190 -9.33 -4.51 9.13
CA THR A 190 -9.07 -4.44 10.59
C THR A 190 -8.72 -3.02 11.03
N LEU A 191 -7.91 -2.30 10.25
CA LEU A 191 -7.44 -0.95 10.60
C LEU A 191 -8.49 0.14 10.39
N LEU A 192 -9.29 0.05 9.33
CA LEU A 192 -10.17 1.13 8.87
C LEU A 192 -11.67 0.78 8.95
N GLY A 193 -12.02 -0.50 9.13
CA GLY A 193 -13.42 -0.96 9.13
C GLY A 193 -14.08 -0.99 7.74
N ILE A 194 -13.31 -0.81 6.65
CA ILE A 194 -13.84 -0.82 5.28
C ILE A 194 -13.81 -2.22 4.69
N ARG A 195 -14.84 -2.59 3.93
CA ARG A 195 -15.00 -3.94 3.40
C ARG A 195 -14.31 -4.11 2.03
N PRO A 196 -13.54 -5.20 1.81
CA PRO A 196 -13.14 -5.64 0.49
C PRO A 196 -14.35 -6.15 -0.31
N VAL A 197 -14.62 -5.57 -1.48
CA VAL A 197 -15.78 -5.91 -2.33
C VAL A 197 -15.30 -6.21 -3.75
N CYS A 198 -15.78 -7.33 -4.30
CA CYS A 198 -15.50 -7.70 -5.68
C CYS A 198 -16.26 -6.78 -6.66
N VAL A 199 -15.62 -6.35 -7.74
CA VAL A 199 -16.23 -5.48 -8.77
C VAL A 199 -17.53 -6.07 -9.35
N THR A 200 -17.64 -7.39 -9.44
CA THR A 200 -18.85 -8.09 -9.93
C THR A 200 -20.03 -8.04 -8.94
N LYS A 201 -19.80 -7.58 -7.70
CA LYS A 201 -20.82 -7.46 -6.65
C LYS A 201 -21.34 -6.04 -6.48
N ILE A 202 -20.80 -5.08 -7.24
CA ILE A 202 -21.26 -3.71 -7.24
C ILE A 202 -22.59 -3.61 -7.98
N LYS A 203 -23.53 -2.81 -7.47
CA LYS A 203 -24.82 -2.56 -8.12
C LYS A 203 -24.89 -1.09 -8.49
N LYS A 204 -25.14 -0.79 -9.76
CA LYS A 204 -25.28 0.59 -10.25
C LYS A 204 -26.74 0.94 -10.43
N ARG A 205 -27.19 2.06 -9.86
CA ARG A 205 -28.51 2.65 -10.09
C ARG A 205 -28.36 4.13 -10.44
N GLY A 206 -28.58 4.46 -11.70
CA GLY A 206 -28.28 5.80 -12.21
C GLY A 206 -26.81 6.17 -11.99
N ARG A 207 -26.57 7.18 -11.16
CA ARG A 207 -25.23 7.68 -10.78
C ARG A 207 -24.71 7.14 -9.44
N GLN A 208 -25.46 6.28 -8.77
CA GLN A 208 -25.12 5.75 -7.45
C GLN A 208 -24.65 4.30 -7.56
N LEU A 209 -23.73 3.92 -6.68
CA LEU A 209 -23.20 2.57 -6.52
C LEU A 209 -23.63 2.00 -5.17
N PHE A 210 -23.83 0.70 -5.13
CA PHE A 210 -24.26 -0.04 -3.94
C PHE A 210 -23.56 -1.41 -3.86
N TYR A 211 -23.55 -2.01 -2.68
CA TYR A 211 -23.17 -3.41 -2.47
C TYR A 211 -24.08 -4.08 -1.43
N ASP A 212 -24.03 -5.40 -1.35
CA ASP A 212 -24.74 -6.16 -0.31
C ASP A 212 -23.94 -6.15 1.00
N GLY A 213 -24.42 -5.38 1.98
CA GLY A 213 -23.94 -5.39 3.36
C GLY A 213 -24.69 -6.40 4.24
N ASP A 214 -24.36 -6.44 5.52
CA ASP A 214 -24.87 -7.46 6.44
C ASP A 214 -26.37 -7.28 6.76
N SER A 215 -26.83 -6.02 6.80
CA SER A 215 -28.22 -5.66 7.10
C SER A 215 -29.03 -5.25 5.85
N GLY A 216 -28.49 -5.52 4.66
CA GLY A 216 -29.11 -5.14 3.39
C GLY A 216 -28.17 -4.34 2.50
N GLU A 217 -28.75 -3.69 1.50
CA GLU A 217 -27.99 -2.95 0.50
C GLU A 217 -27.46 -1.63 1.06
N VAL A 218 -26.17 -1.37 0.87
CA VAL A 218 -25.46 -0.18 1.38
C VAL A 218 -24.97 0.67 0.21
N ARG A 219 -25.16 1.98 0.30
CA ARG A 219 -24.68 2.95 -0.69
C ARG A 219 -23.16 3.09 -0.60
N ILE A 220 -22.49 3.15 -1.74
CA ILE A 220 -21.06 3.44 -1.82
C ILE A 220 -20.89 4.94 -2.09
N GLU A 221 -20.14 5.59 -1.22
CA GLU A 221 -19.78 7.01 -1.31
C GLU A 221 -18.34 7.20 -1.76
N ARG A 222 -17.44 6.31 -1.32
CA ARG A 222 -16.03 6.34 -1.67
C ARG A 222 -15.54 4.95 -2.04
N VAL A 223 -14.59 4.91 -2.97
CA VAL A 223 -13.99 3.68 -3.46
C VAL A 223 -12.49 3.77 -3.25
N TYR A 224 -11.96 2.91 -2.38
CA TYR A 224 -10.55 2.61 -2.32
C TYR A 224 -10.22 1.60 -3.42
N ASN A 225 -9.88 2.10 -4.60
CA ASN A 225 -9.78 1.28 -5.81
C ASN A 225 -8.46 0.49 -5.88
N ARG A 226 -8.58 -0.83 -5.97
CA ARG A 226 -7.48 -1.78 -6.21
C ARG A 226 -7.60 -2.53 -7.52
N VAL A 227 -8.66 -2.28 -8.31
CA VAL A 227 -8.80 -2.88 -9.64
C VAL A 227 -7.79 -2.27 -10.61
N ILE A 228 -7.03 -3.14 -11.28
CA ILE A 228 -6.14 -2.77 -12.38
C ILE A 228 -6.87 -2.98 -13.70
N PHE A 229 -6.96 -1.92 -14.53
CA PHE A 229 -7.69 -1.99 -15.82
C PHE A 229 -7.15 -3.07 -16.75
N ASP A 230 -5.83 -3.22 -16.87
CA ASP A 230 -5.19 -4.25 -17.70
C ASP A 230 -5.57 -5.66 -17.27
N GLU A 231 -5.73 -5.90 -15.96
CA GLU A 231 -6.20 -7.18 -15.42
C GLU A 231 -7.69 -7.38 -15.74
N LEU A 232 -8.50 -6.35 -15.51
CA LEU A 232 -9.94 -6.38 -15.78
C LEU A 232 -10.25 -6.70 -17.24
N ILE A 233 -9.55 -6.05 -18.19
CA ILE A 233 -9.72 -6.25 -19.64
C ILE A 233 -9.39 -7.69 -20.05
N ARG A 234 -8.46 -8.34 -19.35
CA ARG A 234 -8.07 -9.74 -19.60
C ARG A 234 -9.03 -10.76 -18.96
N ARG A 235 -10.09 -10.31 -18.29
CA ARG A 235 -11.08 -11.14 -17.60
C ARG A 235 -12.50 -10.96 -18.20
N PRO A 236 -12.71 -11.31 -19.49
CA PRO A 236 -14.02 -11.21 -20.13
C PRO A 236 -15.06 -12.20 -19.56
N ASP A 237 -14.61 -13.16 -18.74
CA ASP A 237 -15.45 -14.08 -17.99
C ASP A 237 -16.21 -13.40 -16.84
N LEU A 238 -15.76 -12.22 -16.39
CA LEU A 238 -16.42 -11.49 -15.32
C LEU A 238 -17.71 -10.84 -15.83
N ASN A 239 -18.83 -11.17 -15.19
CA ASN A 239 -20.09 -10.50 -15.44
C ASN A 239 -20.11 -9.15 -14.71
N LEU A 240 -19.69 -8.09 -15.42
CA LEU A 240 -19.70 -6.73 -14.89
C LEU A 240 -21.11 -6.13 -14.98
N PRO A 241 -21.63 -5.53 -13.90
CA PRO A 241 -22.99 -5.03 -13.85
C PRO A 241 -23.18 -3.64 -14.51
N PHE A 242 -22.19 -3.17 -15.28
CA PHE A 242 -22.17 -1.85 -15.92
C PHE A 242 -21.25 -1.80 -17.14
#